data_AF-A0A7K9JLC5-F1
#
_entry.id   AF-A0A7K9JLC5-F1
#
_cell.length_a   1.000
_cell.length_b   1.000
_cell.length_c   1.000
_cell.angle_alpha   90.00
_cell.angle_beta   90.00
_cell.angle_gamma   90.00
#
_symmetry.space_group_name_H-M   'P 1'
#
loop_
_entity.id
_entity.type
_entity.pdbx_description
1 polymer ?
#
loop_
_entity_poly.entity_id
_entity_poly.type
_entity_poly.pdbx_seq_one_letter_code
_entity_poly.pdbx_strand_id
1 'polypeptide(L)'
;LLQRLASLAATAQEETWQSRQQLQAQRQEMARLQEELSRARQDGERWASALQRAQREALEREATRGAEQARQQELIRDMKGRLLELLREKDALWQKTEGIDTPMPSPVPRDPGLCARCHKDFRLLSRRYNCRLCQGKVCHTCSVDMGKHGRCCLICYQQRHPQAT
;
A
#
# COMPACT_ATOMS: atom_id res chain seq x y z
N LEU A 1 -36.22 -78.94 -70.85
CA LEU A 1 -35.46 -79.37 -69.65
C LEU A 1 -34.06 -78.78 -69.61
N LEU A 2 -33.23 -78.94 -70.65
CA LEU A 2 -31.88 -78.36 -70.74
C LEU A 2 -31.83 -76.82 -70.55
N GLN A 3 -32.72 -76.08 -71.20
CA GLN A 3 -32.80 -74.61 -71.06
C GLN A 3 -33.09 -74.15 -69.63
N ARG A 4 -33.95 -74.89 -68.89
CA ARG A 4 -34.28 -74.57 -67.49
C ARG A 4 -33.10 -74.86 -66.55
N LEU A 5 -32.33 -75.91 -66.83
CA LEU A 5 -31.12 -76.22 -66.05
C LEU A 5 -30.02 -75.17 -66.29
N ALA A 6 -29.85 -74.72 -67.54
CA ALA A 6 -28.91 -73.67 -67.88
C ALA A 6 -29.27 -72.33 -67.21
N SER A 7 -30.55 -71.95 -67.19
CA SER A 7 -30.98 -70.73 -66.50
C SER A 7 -30.75 -70.80 -64.99
N LEU A 8 -31.01 -71.95 -64.36
CA LEU A 8 -30.77 -72.16 -62.93
C LEU A 8 -29.27 -72.13 -62.58
N ALA A 9 -28.42 -72.69 -63.44
CA ALA A 9 -26.98 -72.63 -63.26
C ALA A 9 -26.46 -71.19 -63.37
N ALA A 10 -26.99 -70.40 -64.31
CA ALA A 10 -26.63 -69.00 -64.48
C ALA A 10 -27.05 -68.14 -63.27
N THR A 11 -28.25 -68.32 -62.74
CA THR A 11 -28.70 -67.59 -61.54
C THR A 11 -27.89 -67.96 -60.31
N ALA A 12 -27.59 -69.24 -60.10
CA ALA A 12 -26.74 -69.68 -59.00
C ALA A 12 -25.31 -69.12 -59.12
N GLN A 13 -24.76 -69.05 -60.33
CA GLN A 13 -23.45 -68.46 -60.57
C GLN A 13 -23.45 -66.95 -60.26
N GLU A 14 -24.47 -66.23 -60.69
CA GLU A 14 -24.64 -64.80 -60.39
C GLU A 14 -24.77 -64.55 -58.89
N GLU A 15 -25.61 -65.32 -58.18
CA GLU A 15 -25.77 -65.23 -56.73
C GLU A 15 -24.45 -65.49 -55.98
N THR A 16 -23.66 -66.49 -56.40
CA THR A 16 -22.36 -66.74 -55.79
C THR A 16 -21.35 -65.62 -56.07
N TRP A 17 -21.41 -64.99 -57.25
CA TRP A 17 -20.56 -63.86 -57.59
C TRP A 17 -20.91 -62.62 -56.75
N GLN A 18 -22.21 -62.31 -56.63
CA GLN A 18 -22.71 -61.20 -55.81
C GLN A 18 -22.37 -61.40 -54.33
N SER A 19 -22.56 -62.62 -53.81
CA SER A 19 -22.19 -62.98 -52.43
C SER A 19 -20.70 -62.79 -52.16
N ARG A 20 -19.83 -63.19 -53.11
CA ARG A 20 -18.38 -62.98 -53.00
C ARG A 20 -18.00 -61.50 -53.01
N GLN A 21 -18.61 -60.70 -53.89
CA GLN A 21 -18.38 -59.26 -53.92
C GLN A 21 -18.77 -58.61 -52.60
N GLN A 22 -19.93 -58.97 -52.05
CA GLN A 22 -20.42 -58.44 -50.79
C GLN A 22 -19.52 -58.82 -49.61
N LEU A 23 -19.04 -60.07 -49.56
CA LEU A 23 -18.08 -60.51 -48.56
C LEU A 23 -16.75 -59.75 -48.67
N GLN A 24 -16.29 -59.46 -49.88
CA GLN A 24 -15.07 -58.70 -50.11
C GLN A 24 -15.21 -57.23 -49.68
N ALA A 25 -16.36 -56.60 -49.95
CA ALA A 25 -16.66 -55.25 -49.47
C ALA A 25 -16.71 -55.20 -47.93
N GLN A 26 -17.38 -56.16 -47.29
CA GLN A 26 -17.42 -56.26 -45.83
C GLN A 26 -16.05 -56.45 -45.20
N ARG A 27 -15.15 -57.24 -45.83
CA ARG A 27 -13.77 -57.41 -45.36
C ARG A 27 -12.97 -56.12 -45.45
N GLN A 28 -13.13 -55.36 -46.53
CA GLN A 28 -12.47 -54.06 -46.68
C GLN A 28 -12.96 -53.06 -45.64
N GLU A 29 -14.27 -53.05 -45.38
CA GLU A 29 -14.86 -52.17 -44.37
C GLU A 29 -14.38 -52.53 -42.96
N MET A 30 -14.35 -53.83 -42.62
CA MET A 30 -13.80 -54.30 -41.35
C MET A 30 -12.33 -53.90 -41.17
N ALA A 31 -11.52 -53.97 -42.22
CA ALA A 31 -10.12 -53.55 -42.16
C ALA A 31 -9.99 -52.04 -41.92
N ARG A 32 -10.82 -51.21 -42.58
CA ARG A 32 -10.85 -49.75 -42.36
C ARG A 32 -11.26 -49.41 -40.93
N LEU A 33 -12.34 -50.01 -40.43
CA LEU A 33 -12.81 -49.78 -39.06
C LEU A 33 -11.80 -50.24 -38.00
N GLN A 34 -11.08 -51.34 -38.25
CA GLN A 34 -9.99 -51.76 -37.35
C GLN A 34 -8.85 -50.75 -37.30
N GLU A 35 -8.45 -50.21 -38.45
CA GLU A 35 -7.42 -49.17 -38.53
C GLU A 35 -7.88 -47.90 -37.79
N GLU A 36 -9.11 -47.44 -38.02
CA GLU A 36 -9.68 -46.27 -37.33
C GLU A 36 -9.75 -46.48 -35.81
N LEU A 37 -10.20 -47.64 -35.36
CA LEU A 37 -10.23 -47.99 -33.94
C LEU A 37 -8.83 -48.00 -33.33
N SER A 38 -7.84 -48.51 -34.06
CA SER A 38 -6.44 -48.54 -33.59
C SER A 38 -5.88 -47.13 -33.40
N ARG A 39 -6.18 -46.21 -34.33
CA ARG A 39 -5.79 -44.80 -34.26
C ARG A 39 -6.48 -44.11 -33.09
N ALA A 40 -7.80 -44.30 -32.96
CA ALA A 40 -8.56 -43.72 -31.86
C ALA A 40 -8.05 -44.19 -30.48
N ARG A 41 -7.63 -45.45 -30.37
CA ARG A 41 -7.00 -45.98 -29.14
C ARG A 41 -5.67 -45.32 -28.85
N GLN A 42 -4.79 -45.22 -29.85
CA GLN A 42 -3.49 -44.55 -29.70
C GLN A 42 -3.65 -43.08 -29.30
N ASP A 43 -4.60 -42.39 -29.91
CA ASP A 43 -4.91 -41.01 -29.55
C ASP A 43 -5.44 -40.92 -28.11
N GLY A 44 -6.32 -41.84 -27.71
CA GLY A 44 -6.79 -41.95 -26.34
C GLY A 44 -5.65 -42.10 -25.32
N GLU A 45 -4.69 -42.99 -25.58
CA GLU A 45 -3.50 -43.19 -24.73
C GLU A 45 -2.60 -41.94 -24.68
N ARG A 46 -2.42 -41.28 -25.82
CA ARG A 46 -1.67 -40.01 -25.91
C ARG A 46 -2.33 -38.92 -25.08
N TRP A 47 -3.64 -38.75 -25.20
CA TRP A 47 -4.40 -37.75 -24.44
C TRP A 47 -4.42 -38.07 -22.94
N ALA A 48 -4.59 -39.34 -22.56
CA ALA A 48 -4.51 -39.75 -21.16
C ALA A 48 -3.14 -39.41 -20.54
N SER A 49 -2.07 -39.71 -21.27
CA SER A 49 -0.71 -39.38 -20.85
C SER A 49 -0.46 -37.88 -20.76
N ALA A 50 -0.98 -37.11 -21.73
CA ALA A 50 -0.87 -35.66 -21.75
C ALA A 50 -1.64 -35.02 -20.59
N LEU A 51 -2.85 -35.50 -20.31
CA LEU A 51 -3.67 -35.04 -19.20
C LEU A 51 -2.98 -35.30 -17.86
N GLN A 52 -2.43 -36.48 -17.67
CA GLN A 52 -1.73 -36.83 -16.43
C GLN A 52 -0.48 -35.96 -16.21
N ARG A 53 0.26 -35.61 -17.28
CA ARG A 53 1.38 -34.66 -17.20
C ARG A 53 0.89 -33.25 -16.86
N ALA A 54 -0.13 -32.76 -17.54
CA ALA A 54 -0.70 -31.45 -17.29
C ALA A 54 -1.22 -31.30 -15.85
N GLN A 55 -1.84 -32.35 -15.30
CA GLN A 55 -2.28 -32.38 -13.91
C GLN A 55 -1.11 -32.30 -12.93
N ARG A 56 -0.03 -33.06 -13.14
CA ARG A 56 1.19 -32.96 -12.31
C ARG A 56 1.79 -31.57 -12.35
N GLU A 57 1.98 -31.02 -13.55
CA GLU A 57 2.52 -29.66 -13.71
C GLU A 57 1.61 -28.61 -13.04
N ALA A 58 0.29 -28.77 -13.11
CA ALA A 58 -0.64 -27.86 -12.45
C ALA A 58 -0.48 -27.91 -10.92
N LEU A 59 -0.39 -29.12 -10.33
CA LEU A 59 -0.18 -29.30 -8.90
C LEU A 59 1.17 -28.73 -8.44
N GLU A 60 2.25 -28.94 -9.21
CA GLU A 60 3.57 -28.38 -8.91
C GLU A 60 3.57 -26.85 -8.96
N ARG A 61 2.90 -26.27 -9.96
CA ARG A 61 2.73 -24.80 -10.07
C ARG A 61 1.92 -24.25 -8.91
N GLU A 62 0.85 -24.93 -8.50
CA GLU A 62 0.03 -24.54 -7.35
C GLU A 62 0.83 -24.61 -6.05
N ALA A 63 1.58 -25.69 -5.82
CA ALA A 63 2.45 -25.84 -4.66
C ALA A 63 3.51 -24.74 -4.60
N THR A 64 4.13 -24.41 -5.74
CA THR A 64 5.14 -23.34 -5.85
C THR A 64 4.53 -21.97 -5.53
N ARG A 65 3.34 -21.67 -6.07
CA ARG A 65 2.61 -20.42 -5.78
C ARG A 65 2.21 -20.34 -4.31
N GLY A 66 1.71 -21.44 -3.73
CA GLY A 66 1.37 -21.51 -2.32
C GLY A 66 2.58 -21.25 -1.41
N ALA A 67 3.73 -21.84 -1.74
CA ALA A 67 4.97 -21.61 -0.99
C ALA A 67 5.46 -20.15 -1.07
N GLU A 68 5.36 -19.52 -2.24
CA GLU A 68 5.69 -18.10 -2.39
C GLU A 68 4.72 -17.20 -1.60
N GLN A 69 3.42 -17.49 -1.67
CA GLN A 69 2.41 -16.76 -0.91
C GLN A 69 2.64 -16.88 0.60
N ALA A 70 3.01 -18.06 1.10
CA ALA A 70 3.35 -18.27 2.50
C ALA A 70 4.56 -17.42 2.92
N ARG A 71 5.63 -17.40 2.11
CA ARG A 71 6.82 -16.55 2.36
C ARG A 71 6.45 -15.06 2.42
N GLN A 72 5.61 -14.61 1.50
CA GLN A 72 5.16 -13.22 1.47
C GLN A 72 4.33 -12.86 2.71
N GLN A 73 3.44 -13.75 3.15
CA GLN A 73 2.66 -13.54 4.37
C GLN A 73 3.54 -13.48 5.62
N GLU A 74 4.55 -14.34 5.70
CA GLU A 74 5.53 -14.31 6.79
C GLU A 74 6.32 -13.00 6.81
N LEU A 75 6.84 -12.57 5.66
CA LEU A 75 7.56 -11.31 5.55
C LEU A 75 6.68 -10.12 5.96
N ILE A 76 5.42 -10.08 5.52
CA ILE A 76 4.48 -9.03 5.92
C ILE A 76 4.24 -9.04 7.43
N ARG A 77 4.10 -10.23 8.04
CA ARG A 77 3.92 -10.38 9.48
C ARG A 77 5.13 -9.85 10.24
N ASP A 78 6.33 -10.20 9.80
CA ASP A 78 7.59 -9.76 10.42
C ASP A 78 7.79 -8.25 10.27
N MET A 79 7.54 -7.70 9.08
CA MET A 79 7.59 -6.25 8.84
C MET A 79 6.61 -5.49 9.73
N LYS A 80 5.37 -5.99 9.89
CA LYS A 80 4.39 -5.39 10.81
C LYS A 80 4.87 -5.44 12.25
N GLY A 81 5.45 -6.56 12.67
CA GLY A 81 6.07 -6.70 14.00
C GLY A 81 7.15 -5.66 14.23
N ARG A 82 8.10 -5.53 13.30
CA ARG A 82 9.20 -4.56 13.37
C ARG A 82 8.70 -3.12 13.39
N LEU A 83 7.65 -2.80 12.61
CA LEU A 83 7.05 -1.46 12.61
C LEU A 83 6.46 -1.12 13.99
N LEU A 84 5.78 -2.08 14.64
CA LEU A 84 5.24 -1.88 15.99
C LEU A 84 6.35 -1.69 17.03
N GLU A 85 7.46 -2.42 16.93
CA GLU A 85 8.64 -2.21 17.79
C GLU A 85 9.20 -0.80 17.64
N LEU A 86 9.45 -0.37 16.40
CA LEU A 86 9.98 0.96 16.10
C LEU A 86 9.04 2.08 16.57
N LEU A 87 7.72 1.90 16.45
CA LEU A 87 6.75 2.86 16.97
C LEU A 87 6.83 2.99 18.49
N ARG A 88 6.95 1.87 19.21
CA ARG A 88 7.13 1.87 20.67
C ARG A 88 8.44 2.54 21.08
N GLU A 89 9.53 2.25 20.39
CA GLU A 89 10.83 2.90 20.62
C GLU A 89 10.75 4.41 20.39
N LYS A 90 10.11 4.83 19.28
CA LYS A 90 9.87 6.23 18.95
C LYS A 90 9.03 6.92 20.03
N ASP A 91 7.95 6.28 20.51
CA ASP A 91 7.12 6.84 21.59
C ASP A 91 7.89 6.96 22.92
N ALA A 92 8.73 5.97 23.26
CA ALA A 92 9.58 6.01 24.45
C ALA A 92 10.64 7.13 24.37
N LEU A 93 11.21 7.38 23.18
CA LEU A 93 12.11 8.50 22.96
C LEU A 93 11.37 9.84 23.07
N TRP A 94 10.18 9.95 22.45
CA TRP A 94 9.35 11.15 22.50
C TRP A 94 9.06 11.57 23.96
N GLN A 95 8.64 10.63 24.80
CA GLN A 95 8.38 10.87 26.22
C GLN A 95 9.61 11.40 26.99
N LYS A 96 10.81 10.90 26.65
CA LYS A 96 12.06 11.39 27.27
C LYS A 96 12.37 12.82 26.85
N THR A 97 12.12 13.19 25.60
CA THR A 97 12.32 14.57 25.12
C THR A 97 11.30 15.55 25.68
N GLU A 98 10.01 15.18 25.78
CA GLU A 98 9.01 16.08 26.38
C GLU A 98 9.27 16.35 27.88
N GLY A 99 9.89 15.41 28.60
CA GLY A 99 10.34 15.65 29.97
C GLY A 99 11.50 16.64 30.11
N ILE A 100 12.20 16.95 29.00
CA ILE A 100 13.33 17.90 28.98
C ILE A 100 12.84 19.32 28.67
N ASP A 101 11.77 19.48 27.90
CA ASP A 101 11.13 20.77 27.59
C ASP A 101 10.22 21.27 28.72
N THR A 102 10.67 21.19 29.97
CA THR A 102 10.05 21.98 31.04
C THR A 102 10.36 23.45 30.73
N PRO A 103 9.36 24.33 30.50
CA PRO A 103 9.67 25.72 30.23
C PRO A 103 10.29 26.33 31.48
N MET A 104 11.61 26.55 31.41
CA MET A 104 12.28 27.46 32.33
C MET A 104 11.52 28.79 32.30
N PRO A 105 11.13 29.37 33.45
CA PRO A 105 10.47 30.67 33.47
C PRO A 105 11.45 31.72 32.91
N SER A 106 11.26 32.09 31.65
CA SER A 106 12.02 33.18 31.04
C SER A 106 11.64 34.49 31.73
N PRO A 107 12.60 35.30 32.20
CA PRO A 107 12.33 36.55 32.92
C PRO A 107 11.90 37.71 32.00
N VAL A 108 11.60 37.46 30.72
CA VAL A 108 11.26 38.52 29.75
C VAL A 108 9.77 38.89 29.87
N PRO A 109 9.41 40.12 30.27
CA PRO A 109 8.03 40.51 30.41
C PRO A 109 7.31 40.67 29.07
N ARG A 110 6.15 40.03 29.07
CA ARG A 110 5.00 40.09 28.18
C ARG A 110 4.73 41.46 27.55
N ASP A 111 4.46 41.38 26.25
CA ASP A 111 3.70 42.30 25.40
C ASP A 111 4.33 43.66 25.00
N PRO A 112 4.95 43.78 23.81
CA PRO A 112 5.62 45.00 23.34
C PRO A 112 4.66 46.16 22.98
N GLY A 113 3.34 45.96 23.09
CA GLY A 113 2.29 46.92 22.70
C GLY A 113 1.74 47.82 23.81
N LEU A 114 2.04 47.54 25.09
CA LEU A 114 1.46 48.24 26.24
C LEU A 114 2.47 49.11 27.00
N CYS A 115 1.99 50.20 27.58
CA CYS A 115 2.77 50.96 28.56
C CYS A 115 2.99 50.12 29.82
N ALA A 116 4.25 49.88 30.20
CA ALA A 116 4.66 49.11 31.38
C ALA A 116 4.25 49.72 32.74
N ARG A 117 3.54 50.86 32.74
CA ARG A 117 3.08 51.56 33.97
C ARG A 117 1.57 51.71 34.04
N CYS A 118 0.95 52.24 32.99
CA CYS A 118 -0.51 52.43 32.97
C CYS A 118 -1.27 51.37 32.16
N HIS A 119 -0.55 50.39 31.57
CA HIS A 119 -1.09 49.29 30.77
C HIS A 119 -2.00 49.71 29.60
N LYS A 120 -1.93 50.99 29.20
CA LYS A 120 -2.62 51.48 28.00
C LYS A 120 -1.86 51.08 26.74
N ASP A 121 -2.61 50.71 25.71
CA ASP A 121 -2.08 50.46 24.38
C ASP A 121 -1.37 51.68 23.80
N PHE A 122 -0.20 51.44 23.21
CA PHE A 122 0.43 52.43 22.35
C PHE A 122 -0.32 52.50 21.02
N ARG A 123 -1.30 53.41 20.92
CA ARG A 123 -1.97 53.76 19.65
C ARG A 123 -0.96 54.18 18.59
N LEU A 124 -1.33 54.11 17.31
CA LEU A 124 -0.45 54.35 16.16
C LEU A 124 0.38 55.64 16.24
N LEU A 125 -0.18 56.71 16.83
CA LEU A 125 0.46 58.04 16.97
C LEU A 125 1.15 58.25 18.33
N SER A 126 1.10 57.27 19.24
CA SER A 126 1.69 57.38 20.57
C SER A 126 3.18 57.09 20.53
N ARG A 127 3.99 58.08 20.91
CA ARG A 127 5.44 57.90 21.07
C ARG A 127 5.72 56.92 22.20
N ARG A 128 6.67 56.01 21.96
CA ARG A 128 7.11 54.97 22.89
C ARG A 128 8.48 55.35 23.43
N TYR A 129 8.65 55.35 24.75
CA TYR A 129 9.92 55.67 25.40
C TYR A 129 10.42 54.48 26.21
N ASN A 130 11.72 54.21 26.17
CA ASN A 130 12.33 53.20 27.01
C ASN A 130 12.86 53.84 28.29
N CYS A 131 12.46 53.32 29.46
CA CYS A 131 13.05 53.74 30.73
C CYS A 131 14.51 53.28 30.79
N ARG A 132 15.46 54.19 31.01
CA ARG A 132 16.89 53.81 31.09
C ARG A 132 17.24 52.89 32.27
N LEU A 133 16.38 52.80 33.29
CA LEU A 133 16.63 51.99 34.48
C LEU A 133 16.05 50.57 34.37
N CYS A 134 14.74 50.45 34.10
CA CYS A 134 14.08 49.14 34.05
C CYS A 134 13.83 48.63 32.62
N GLN A 135 14.28 49.36 31.59
CA GLN A 135 14.11 49.07 30.16
C GLN A 135 12.67 48.93 29.66
N GLY A 136 11.67 49.11 30.53
CA GLY A 136 10.25 49.04 30.17
C GLY A 136 9.83 50.17 29.22
N LYS A 137 8.97 49.83 28.26
CA LYS A 137 8.32 50.80 27.36
C LYS A 137 7.24 51.56 28.11
N VAL A 138 7.32 52.89 28.13
CA VAL A 138 6.37 53.77 28.81
C VAL A 138 5.86 54.87 27.88
N CYS A 139 4.64 55.34 28.13
CA CYS A 139 4.07 56.48 27.43
C CYS A 139 4.66 57.79 27.98
N HIS A 140 4.43 58.88 27.24
CA HIS A 140 4.89 60.21 27.63
C HIS A 140 4.51 60.56 29.08
N THR A 141 3.24 60.37 29.45
CA THR A 141 2.70 60.69 30.79
C THR A 141 3.31 59.85 31.91
N CYS A 142 3.79 58.63 31.60
CA CYS A 142 4.41 57.75 32.58
C CYS A 142 5.94 57.90 32.63
N SER A 143 6.50 58.91 31.97
CA SER A 143 7.94 59.14 31.84
C SER A 143 8.33 60.57 32.20
N VAL A 144 9.50 60.72 32.81
CA VAL A 144 10.16 62.00 33.10
C VAL A 144 11.40 62.10 32.22
N ASP A 145 11.60 63.25 31.58
CA ASP A 145 12.81 63.52 30.79
C ASP A 145 13.91 64.06 31.71
N MET A 146 15.00 63.31 31.80
CA MET A 146 16.19 63.65 32.61
C MET A 146 17.24 64.38 31.77
N GLY A 147 16.85 64.96 30.63
CA GLY A 147 17.71 65.68 29.71
C GLY A 147 18.80 64.78 29.13
N LYS A 148 20.08 65.06 29.42
CA LYS A 148 21.23 64.26 28.94
C LYS A 148 21.16 62.79 29.39
N HIS A 149 20.48 62.52 30.50
CA HIS A 149 20.28 61.18 31.05
C HIS A 149 19.04 60.47 30.47
N GLY A 150 18.38 61.05 29.47
CA GLY A 150 17.23 60.46 28.75
C GLY A 150 16.03 60.22 29.65
N ARG A 151 15.10 59.36 29.24
CA ARG A 151 13.85 59.17 29.99
C ARG A 151 13.91 58.08 31.03
N CYS A 152 13.27 58.38 32.16
CA CYS A 152 13.00 57.44 33.24
C CYS A 152 11.48 57.30 33.42
N CYS A 153 10.99 56.13 33.82
CA CYS A 153 9.58 56.02 34.19
C CYS A 153 9.35 56.63 35.59
N LEU A 154 8.12 57.09 35.86
CA LEU A 154 7.80 57.76 37.14
C LEU A 154 8.21 56.96 38.38
N ILE A 155 7.95 55.64 38.38
CA ILE A 155 8.30 54.77 39.51
C ILE A 155 9.82 54.73 39.75
N CYS A 156 10.61 54.50 38.69
CA CYS A 156 12.06 54.44 38.84
C CYS A 156 12.68 55.82 39.13
N TYR A 157 12.03 56.90 38.70
CA TYR A 157 12.42 58.26 39.05
C TYR A 157 12.19 58.53 40.55
N GLN A 158 10.99 58.22 41.06
CA GLN A 158 10.64 58.36 42.48
C GLN A 158 11.53 57.50 43.40
N GLN A 159 11.84 56.27 42.99
CA GLN A 159 12.74 55.39 43.75
C GLN A 159 14.19 55.92 43.87
N ARG A 160 14.65 56.72 42.90
CA ARG A 160 16.00 57.31 42.88
C ARG A 160 16.05 58.71 43.49
N HIS A 161 14.91 59.39 43.59
CA HIS A 161 14.76 60.72 44.17
C HIS A 161 13.61 60.74 45.20
N PRO A 162 13.82 60.19 46.41
CA PRO A 162 12.78 60.08 47.44
C PRO A 162 12.35 61.41 48.08
N GLN A 163 12.74 62.57 47.56
CA GLN A 163 12.28 63.88 48.02
C GLN A 163 11.73 64.71 46.85
N ALA A 164 10.42 64.55 46.60
CA ALA A 164 9.55 65.49 45.91
C ALA A 164 8.09 65.10 46.18
N THR A 165 7.59 65.46 47.36
CA THR A 165 6.20 65.92 47.52
C THR A 165 6.09 67.32 46.95
#